data_AF-A0A931M752-F1
#
_entry.id   AF-A0A931M752-F1
#
_cell.length_a   1.000
_cell.length_b   1.000
_cell.length_c   1.000
_cell.angle_alpha   90.00
_cell.angle_beta   90.00
_cell.angle_gamma   90.00
#
_symmetry.space_group_name_H-M   'P 1'
#
loop_
_entity.id
_entity.type
_entity.pdbx_description
1 polymer ?
#
loop_
_entity_poly.entity_id
_entity_poly.type
_entity_poly.pdbx_seq_one_letter_code
_entity_poly.pdbx_strand_id
1 'polypeptide(L)'
;MAYRNALWLLLLVLTAANVYIYINRKDYEFVKQSSYAALYPNVSKGIKTISIEKDNEAVIDLKGYAAAKWSVNCNDVVIAKDLSLPLRFSLKETLNRYILSADDSTIKPVVIDLDYSPVALYKAEDSSVATNYEIRYSSIPFVYGDSSVINIWKDKFDHVDVAEINAVKKIIDSLPMKANDSTAAKIKVIGAYIYRSINKQMGVPSDSLSKYSIYQLFCAARDGRARIWCGNIT
;
A
#
# COMPACT_ATOMS: atom_id res chain seq x y z
N MET A 1 55.69 -22.31 4.71
CA MET A 1 55.50 -21.59 5.99
C MET A 1 54.55 -20.39 5.84
N ALA A 2 54.70 -19.55 4.79
CA ALA A 2 53.83 -18.39 4.52
C ALA A 2 52.32 -18.72 4.43
N TYR A 3 51.93 -19.79 3.74
CA TYR A 3 50.53 -20.21 3.61
C TYR A 3 49.88 -20.59 4.95
N ARG A 4 50.65 -21.17 5.88
CA ARG A 4 50.16 -21.51 7.22
C ARG A 4 49.86 -20.25 8.02
N ASN A 5 50.73 -19.25 7.93
CA ASN A 5 50.54 -17.97 8.61
C ASN A 5 49.40 -17.15 7.98
N ALA A 6 49.23 -17.21 6.66
CA ALA A 6 48.09 -16.60 5.98
C ALA A 6 46.75 -17.24 6.39
N LEU A 7 46.71 -18.56 6.55
CA LEU A 7 45.52 -19.27 7.04
C LEU A 7 45.17 -18.87 8.48
N TRP A 8 46.18 -18.78 9.36
CA TRP A 8 45.98 -18.34 10.75
C TRP A 8 45.50 -16.88 10.82
N LEU A 9 46.05 -15.99 10.01
CA LEU A 9 45.60 -14.60 9.91
C LEU A 9 44.16 -14.52 9.39
N LEU A 10 43.80 -15.31 8.38
CA LEU A 10 42.44 -15.39 7.86
C LEU A 10 41.45 -15.85 8.94
N LEU A 11 41.78 -16.92 9.66
CA LEU A 11 40.95 -17.41 10.77
C LEU A 11 40.78 -16.35 11.87
N LEU A 12 41.84 -15.60 12.17
CA LEU A 12 41.81 -14.56 13.20
C LEU A 12 40.93 -13.38 12.77
N VAL A 13 41.03 -12.96 11.50
CA VAL A 13 40.15 -11.93 10.91
C VAL A 13 38.70 -12.39 10.89
N LEU A 14 38.42 -13.62 10.46
CA LEU A 14 37.06 -14.17 10.47
C LEU A 14 36.48 -14.26 11.88
N THR A 15 37.30 -14.61 12.87
CA THR A 15 36.88 -14.67 14.27
C THR A 15 36.57 -13.27 14.79
N ALA A 16 37.43 -12.29 14.54
CA ALA A 16 37.21 -10.90 14.92
C ALA A 16 35.93 -10.32 14.27
N ALA A 17 35.71 -10.62 12.99
CA ALA A 17 34.49 -10.22 12.28
C ALA A 17 33.24 -10.86 12.90
N ASN A 18 33.27 -12.15 13.22
CA ASN A 18 32.14 -12.83 13.86
C ASN A 18 31.86 -12.29 15.27
N VAL A 19 32.90 -12.02 16.07
CA VAL A 19 32.76 -11.40 17.40
C VAL A 19 32.16 -10.00 17.27
N TYR A 20 32.62 -9.21 16.32
CA TYR A 20 32.07 -7.88 16.05
C TYR A 20 30.59 -7.95 15.64
N ILE A 21 30.23 -8.85 14.72
CA ILE A 21 28.83 -9.07 14.31
C ILE A 21 27.99 -9.52 15.51
N TYR A 22 28.51 -10.41 16.35
CA TYR A 22 27.81 -10.91 17.52
C TYR A 22 27.57 -9.83 18.59
N ILE A 23 28.57 -9.00 18.88
CA ILE A 23 28.45 -7.90 19.85
C ILE A 23 27.42 -6.87 19.36
N ASN A 24 27.49 -6.51 18.07
CA ASN A 24 26.60 -5.54 17.45
C ASN A 24 25.33 -6.19 16.89
N ARG A 25 25.03 -7.45 17.22
CA ARG A 25 23.89 -8.19 16.63
C ARG A 25 22.55 -7.50 16.87
N LYS A 26 22.42 -6.71 17.93
CA LYS A 26 21.21 -5.92 18.23
C LYS A 26 21.04 -4.73 17.27
N ASP A 27 22.13 -4.20 16.73
CA ASP A 27 22.10 -3.17 15.69
C ASP A 27 21.79 -3.78 14.31
N TYR A 28 21.99 -5.09 14.17
CA TYR A 28 21.62 -5.90 12.99
C TYR A 28 20.32 -6.70 13.18
N GLU A 29 19.73 -6.68 14.38
CA GLU A 29 18.44 -7.31 14.64
C GLU A 29 17.40 -6.49 13.90
N PHE A 30 16.90 -7.06 12.80
CA PHE A 30 15.68 -6.57 12.19
C PHE A 30 14.59 -6.65 13.24
N VAL A 31 14.17 -5.49 13.75
CA VAL A 31 13.00 -5.36 14.62
C VAL A 31 11.90 -6.16 13.97
N LYS A 32 11.42 -7.22 14.64
CA LYS A 32 10.31 -8.05 14.15
C LYS A 32 9.13 -7.11 13.93
N GLN A 33 8.94 -6.72 12.68
CA GLN A 33 7.85 -5.83 12.32
C GLN A 33 6.54 -6.56 12.60
N SER A 34 5.57 -5.84 13.13
CA SER A 34 4.24 -6.39 13.34
C SER A 34 3.72 -6.96 12.03
N SER A 35 3.06 -8.12 12.07
CA SER A 35 2.46 -8.71 10.87
C SER A 35 1.43 -7.74 10.28
N TYR A 36 1.16 -7.86 8.98
CA TYR A 36 0.11 -7.09 8.31
C TYR A 36 -1.24 -7.20 9.06
N ALA A 37 -1.50 -8.35 9.68
CA ALA A 37 -2.66 -8.65 10.53
C ALA A 37 -2.78 -7.77 11.81
N ALA A 38 -1.69 -7.15 12.27
CA ALA A 38 -1.72 -6.20 13.38
C ALA A 38 -2.09 -4.77 12.95
N LEU A 39 -1.97 -4.45 11.65
CA LEU A 39 -2.38 -3.18 11.06
C LEU A 39 -3.79 -3.26 10.49
N TYR A 40 -4.15 -4.41 9.93
CA TYR A 40 -5.47 -4.68 9.35
C TYR A 40 -6.04 -5.94 10.00
N PRO A 41 -7.16 -5.83 10.74
CA PRO A 41 -7.75 -6.99 11.38
C PRO A 41 -8.13 -8.03 10.32
N ASN A 42 -7.77 -9.30 10.55
CA ASN A 42 -8.22 -10.40 9.70
C ASN A 42 -9.72 -10.57 9.91
N VAL A 43 -10.49 -10.03 8.97
CA VAL A 43 -11.96 -10.07 9.00
C VAL A 43 -12.47 -11.27 8.22
N SER A 44 -13.44 -11.99 8.79
CA SER A 44 -14.08 -13.14 8.15
C SER A 44 -15.05 -12.74 7.03
N LYS A 45 -15.53 -11.49 7.04
CA LYS A 45 -16.42 -10.90 6.03
C LYS A 45 -15.89 -9.56 5.54
N GLY A 46 -15.96 -9.33 4.23
CA GLY A 46 -15.50 -8.09 3.62
C GLY A 46 -15.37 -8.17 2.10
N ILE A 47 -14.71 -7.17 1.51
CA ILE A 47 -14.39 -7.16 0.08
C ILE A 47 -13.19 -8.05 -0.19
N LYS A 48 -13.33 -9.05 -1.05
CA LYS A 48 -12.20 -9.88 -1.48
C LYS A 48 -11.38 -9.20 -2.57
N THR A 49 -12.05 -8.72 -3.61
CA THR A 49 -11.42 -7.99 -4.73
C THR A 49 -12.39 -6.98 -5.33
N ILE A 50 -11.85 -5.86 -5.81
CA ILE A 50 -12.52 -4.97 -6.77
C ILE A 50 -11.61 -4.90 -7.98
N SER A 51 -12.17 -5.06 -9.17
CA SER A 51 -11.49 -4.82 -10.43
C SER A 51 -12.43 -4.15 -11.41
N ILE A 52 -11.89 -3.30 -12.27
CA ILE A 52 -12.64 -2.75 -13.40
C ILE A 52 -12.12 -3.42 -14.66
N GLU A 53 -12.99 -4.15 -15.33
CA GLU A 53 -12.73 -4.80 -16.60
C GLU A 53 -12.94 -3.80 -17.76
N LYS A 54 -12.85 -4.30 -18.99
CA LYS A 54 -13.09 -3.50 -20.20
C LYS A 54 -14.50 -2.89 -20.15
N ASP A 55 -14.67 -1.75 -20.81
CA ASP A 55 -15.97 -1.06 -20.94
C ASP A 55 -16.57 -0.59 -19.59
N ASN A 56 -15.70 -0.28 -18.63
CA ASN A 56 -16.05 0.22 -17.29
C ASN A 56 -16.95 -0.73 -16.47
N GLU A 57 -16.86 -2.04 -16.73
CA GLU A 57 -17.55 -3.03 -15.91
C GLU A 57 -16.80 -3.24 -14.59
N ALA A 58 -17.44 -2.86 -13.48
CA ALA A 58 -16.97 -3.16 -12.14
C ALA A 58 -17.28 -4.59 -11.75
N VAL A 59 -16.27 -5.29 -11.23
CA VAL A 59 -16.35 -6.64 -10.70
C VAL A 59 -15.99 -6.61 -9.22
N ILE A 60 -16.97 -6.89 -8.36
CA ILE A 60 -16.82 -6.84 -6.91
C ILE A 60 -17.06 -8.23 -6.32
N ASP A 61 -16.00 -8.83 -5.78
CA ASP A 61 -16.08 -10.12 -5.08
C ASP A 61 -16.13 -9.86 -3.56
N LEU A 62 -17.10 -10.48 -2.89
CA LEU A 62 -17.30 -10.35 -1.45
C LEU A 62 -17.03 -11.69 -0.78
N LYS A 63 -16.22 -11.70 0.27
CA LYS A 63 -15.92 -12.91 1.05
C LYS A 63 -16.79 -12.97 2.30
N GLY A 64 -17.28 -14.17 2.61
CA GLY A 64 -18.07 -14.42 3.82
C GLY A 64 -19.54 -14.00 3.72
N TYR A 65 -20.00 -13.66 2.51
CA TYR A 65 -21.41 -13.46 2.17
C TYR A 65 -21.84 -14.67 1.33
N ALA A 66 -22.65 -15.57 1.91
CA ALA A 66 -23.19 -16.73 1.19
C ALA A 66 -24.12 -16.28 0.05
N ALA A 67 -24.57 -17.23 -0.78
CA ALA A 67 -25.28 -17.07 -2.07
C ALA A 67 -26.59 -16.23 -2.05
N ALA A 68 -26.47 -14.97 -1.63
CA ALA A 68 -27.48 -13.95 -1.71
C ALA A 68 -27.55 -13.42 -3.14
N LYS A 69 -28.76 -13.07 -3.56
CA LYS A 69 -28.96 -12.23 -4.75
C LYS A 69 -28.72 -10.78 -4.34
N TRP A 70 -28.00 -10.04 -5.19
CA TRP A 70 -27.63 -8.67 -4.90
C TRP A 70 -28.26 -7.71 -5.89
N SER A 71 -28.58 -6.53 -5.39
CA SER A 71 -28.91 -5.35 -6.18
C SER A 71 -27.86 -4.28 -5.96
N VAL A 72 -27.60 -3.51 -7.01
CA VAL A 72 -26.68 -2.36 -6.97
C VAL A 72 -27.50 -1.12 -7.21
N ASN A 73 -27.46 -0.22 -6.25
CA ASN A 73 -28.15 1.06 -6.32
C ASN A 73 -27.13 2.19 -6.39
N CYS A 74 -27.47 3.23 -7.13
CA CYS A 74 -26.73 4.49 -7.14
C CYS A 74 -27.73 5.65 -7.13
N ASN A 75 -27.56 6.60 -6.21
CA ASN A 75 -28.48 7.73 -6.00
C ASN A 75 -29.96 7.27 -5.97
N ASP A 76 -30.24 6.22 -5.19
CA ASP A 76 -31.57 5.59 -5.05
C ASP A 76 -32.15 4.94 -6.32
N VAL A 77 -31.41 4.93 -7.43
CA VAL A 77 -31.77 4.21 -8.65
C VAL A 77 -31.11 2.85 -8.66
N VAL A 78 -31.89 1.79 -8.90
CA VAL A 78 -31.35 0.44 -9.05
C VAL A 78 -30.75 0.31 -10.45
N ILE A 79 -29.43 0.11 -10.52
CA ILE A 79 -28.68 -0.02 -11.78
C ILE A 79 -28.43 -1.48 -12.18
N ALA A 80 -28.50 -2.40 -11.22
CA ALA A 80 -28.44 -3.84 -11.46
C ALA A 80 -29.22 -4.60 -10.37
N LYS A 81 -29.81 -5.75 -10.73
CA LYS A 81 -30.61 -6.61 -9.83
C LYS A 81 -30.25 -8.08 -10.03
N ASP A 82 -30.59 -8.89 -9.03
CA ASP A 82 -30.48 -10.35 -9.04
C ASP A 82 -29.07 -10.89 -9.37
N LEU A 83 -28.05 -10.10 -9.03
CA LEU A 83 -26.65 -10.43 -9.25
C LEU A 83 -26.18 -11.51 -8.27
N SER A 84 -25.31 -12.39 -8.76
CA SER A 84 -24.55 -13.32 -7.92
C SER A 84 -23.12 -12.83 -7.77
N LEU A 85 -22.44 -13.23 -6.69
CA LEU A 85 -21.01 -12.93 -6.52
C LEU A 85 -20.16 -13.69 -7.57
N PRO A 86 -19.12 -13.06 -8.16
CA PRO A 86 -18.77 -11.65 -8.04
C PRO A 86 -19.77 -10.74 -8.77
N LEU A 87 -20.14 -9.62 -8.15
CA LEU A 87 -21.10 -8.67 -8.72
C LEU A 87 -20.48 -7.98 -9.94
N ARG A 88 -21.21 -7.95 -11.04
CA ARG A 88 -20.81 -7.27 -12.28
C ARG A 88 -21.80 -6.18 -12.63
N PHE A 89 -21.33 -4.93 -12.79
CA PHE A 89 -22.16 -3.79 -13.19
C PHE A 89 -21.32 -2.68 -13.82
N SER A 90 -21.91 -1.90 -14.74
CA SER A 90 -21.20 -0.78 -15.37
C SER A 90 -21.12 0.44 -14.44
N LEU A 91 -19.92 0.99 -14.27
CA LEU A 91 -19.71 2.31 -13.65
C LEU A 91 -20.32 3.42 -14.51
N LYS A 92 -20.70 4.53 -13.88
CA LYS A 92 -21.18 5.74 -14.57
C LYS A 92 -20.26 6.92 -14.26
N GLU A 93 -19.94 7.71 -15.28
CA GLU A 93 -18.89 8.76 -15.27
C GLU A 93 -19.13 9.92 -14.28
N THR A 94 -20.29 9.99 -13.63
CA THR A 94 -20.66 11.03 -12.65
C THR A 94 -21.18 10.47 -11.33
N LEU A 95 -21.18 9.14 -11.20
CA LEU A 95 -21.71 8.42 -10.06
C LEU A 95 -20.57 7.74 -9.33
N ASN A 96 -20.37 8.15 -8.08
CA ASN A 96 -19.30 7.63 -7.25
C ASN A 96 -19.80 6.66 -6.17
N ARG A 97 -21.01 6.82 -5.64
CA ARG A 97 -21.51 5.99 -4.55
C ARG A 97 -22.39 4.84 -5.03
N TYR A 98 -21.98 3.62 -4.74
CA TYR A 98 -22.70 2.38 -5.04
C TYR A 98 -23.12 1.69 -3.73
N ILE A 99 -24.38 1.28 -3.66
CA ILE A 99 -24.94 0.56 -2.51
C ILE A 99 -25.30 -0.86 -2.97
N LEU A 100 -24.56 -1.84 -2.47
CA LEU A 100 -24.81 -3.25 -2.71
C LEU A 100 -25.76 -3.77 -1.64
N SER A 101 -26.97 -4.16 -2.03
CA SER A 101 -28.00 -4.67 -1.12
C SER A 101 -28.28 -6.13 -1.44
N ALA A 102 -28.15 -7.00 -0.45
CA ALA A 102 -28.56 -8.40 -0.56
C ALA A 102 -30.09 -8.51 -0.46
N ASP A 103 -30.65 -9.56 -1.05
CA ASP A 103 -32.03 -10.01 -0.86
C ASP A 103 -32.32 -10.40 0.60
N ASP A 104 -31.32 -10.92 1.30
CA ASP A 104 -31.37 -11.19 2.74
C ASP A 104 -31.30 -9.88 3.56
N SER A 105 -32.45 -9.50 4.12
CA SER A 105 -32.58 -8.32 5.00
C SER A 105 -31.70 -8.33 6.26
N THR A 106 -31.12 -9.47 6.64
CA THR A 106 -30.17 -9.56 7.76
C THR A 106 -28.77 -9.06 7.39
N ILE A 107 -28.46 -8.98 6.09
CA ILE A 107 -27.21 -8.46 5.57
C ILE A 107 -27.35 -6.94 5.39
N LYS A 108 -26.57 -6.19 6.16
CA LYS A 108 -26.53 -4.72 6.00
C LYS A 108 -25.99 -4.35 4.61
N PRO A 109 -26.54 -3.31 3.97
CA PRO A 109 -26.02 -2.83 2.70
C PRO A 109 -24.54 -2.46 2.77
N VAL A 110 -23.81 -2.80 1.72
CA VAL A 110 -22.40 -2.45 1.56
C VAL A 110 -22.32 -1.19 0.70
N VAL A 111 -21.69 -0.14 1.23
CA VAL A 111 -21.50 1.12 0.52
C VAL A 111 -20.07 1.18 0.02
N ILE A 112 -19.89 1.44 -1.26
CA ILE A 112 -18.58 1.60 -1.89
C ILE A 112 -18.61 2.89 -2.70
N ASP A 113 -17.65 3.77 -2.45
CA ASP A 113 -17.44 4.94 -3.28
C ASP A 113 -16.31 4.63 -4.28
N LEU A 114 -16.67 4.45 -5.55
CA LEU A 114 -15.78 4.22 -6.69
C LEU A 114 -15.82 5.42 -7.62
N ASP A 115 -14.75 6.19 -7.69
CA ASP A 115 -14.63 7.26 -8.66
C ASP A 115 -14.08 6.72 -9.98
N TYR A 116 -14.65 7.14 -11.09
CA TYR A 116 -14.08 6.91 -12.42
C TYR A 116 -12.93 7.89 -12.64
N SER A 117 -11.75 7.36 -12.93
CA SER A 117 -10.57 8.18 -13.25
C SER A 117 -10.32 8.11 -14.77
N PRO A 118 -10.77 9.11 -15.54
CA PRO A 118 -10.70 9.06 -17.00
C PRO A 118 -9.26 9.02 -17.48
N VAL A 119 -9.01 8.26 -18.55
CA VAL A 119 -7.69 8.18 -19.21
C VAL A 119 -7.16 9.57 -19.60
N ALA A 120 -8.04 10.53 -19.88
CA ALA A 120 -7.67 11.91 -20.17
C ALA A 120 -6.93 12.61 -19.02
N LEU A 121 -7.28 12.31 -17.76
CA LEU A 121 -6.60 12.83 -16.59
C LEU A 121 -5.14 12.35 -16.55
N TYR A 122 -4.90 11.08 -16.86
CA TYR A 122 -3.56 10.50 -16.91
C TYR A 122 -2.71 11.08 -18.03
N LYS A 123 -3.31 11.22 -19.22
CA LYS A 123 -2.65 11.85 -20.36
C LYS A 123 -2.28 13.30 -20.11
N ALA A 124 -3.09 14.04 -19.36
CA ALA A 124 -2.79 15.43 -19.00
C ALA A 124 -1.55 15.58 -18.10
N GLU A 125 -1.18 14.52 -17.39
CA GLU A 125 -0.04 14.48 -16.46
C GLU A 125 1.12 13.62 -17.01
N ASP A 126 1.18 13.40 -18.33
CA ASP A 126 2.21 12.59 -19.01
C ASP A 126 2.35 11.17 -18.42
N SER A 127 1.22 10.55 -18.06
CA SER A 127 1.15 9.17 -17.59
C SER A 127 0.56 8.24 -18.66
N SER A 128 1.31 7.20 -19.03
CA SER A 128 0.89 6.20 -20.04
C SER A 128 -0.01 5.11 -19.46
N VAL A 129 -0.05 4.96 -18.13
CA VAL A 129 -0.84 3.94 -17.44
C VAL A 129 -1.99 4.61 -16.70
N ALA A 130 -3.21 4.43 -17.22
CA ALA A 130 -4.42 4.86 -16.53
C ALA A 130 -4.91 3.78 -15.57
N THR A 131 -5.16 4.17 -14.33
CA THR A 131 -6.06 3.39 -13.47
C THR A 131 -7.46 3.88 -13.73
N ASN A 132 -8.34 3.01 -14.20
CA ASN A 132 -9.69 3.42 -14.63
C ASN A 132 -10.62 3.77 -13.46
N TYR A 133 -10.16 3.62 -12.21
CA TYR A 133 -10.97 3.84 -11.02
C TYR A 133 -10.15 4.12 -9.75
N GLU A 134 -10.77 4.80 -8.80
CA GLU A 134 -10.27 5.01 -7.44
C GLU A 134 -11.31 4.55 -6.42
N ILE A 135 -10.90 3.72 -5.44
CA ILE A 135 -11.76 3.40 -4.29
C ILE A 135 -11.56 4.49 -3.24
N ARG A 136 -12.58 5.32 -3.03
CA ARG A 136 -12.54 6.41 -2.03
C ARG A 136 -13.03 5.98 -0.67
N TYR A 137 -13.98 5.06 -0.64
CA TYR A 137 -14.61 4.60 0.59
C TYR A 137 -15.17 3.20 0.43
N SER A 138 -15.19 2.46 1.53
CA SER A 138 -15.97 1.24 1.69
C SER A 138 -16.51 1.17 3.12
N SER A 139 -17.77 0.77 3.27
CA SER A 139 -18.38 0.54 4.58
C SER A 139 -17.93 -0.76 5.25
N ILE A 140 -17.26 -1.64 4.50
CA ILE A 140 -16.70 -2.89 5.01
C ILE A 140 -15.21 -3.00 4.64
N PRO A 141 -14.39 -3.66 5.47
CA PRO A 141 -12.97 -3.81 5.19
C PRO A 141 -12.72 -4.77 4.02
N PHE A 142 -11.52 -4.68 3.45
CA PHE A 142 -10.99 -5.69 2.54
C PHE A 142 -10.55 -6.92 3.33
N VAL A 143 -10.89 -8.11 2.84
CA VAL A 143 -10.41 -9.38 3.38
C VAL A 143 -9.12 -9.74 2.68
N TYR A 144 -8.01 -9.31 3.27
CA TYR A 144 -6.70 -9.79 2.83
C TYR A 144 -6.50 -11.22 3.33
N GLY A 145 -6.47 -12.16 2.39
CA GLY A 145 -6.09 -13.55 2.66
C GLY A 145 -4.58 -13.72 2.89
N ASP A 146 -3.79 -12.72 2.49
CA ASP A 146 -2.36 -12.79 2.58
C ASP A 146 -1.88 -12.17 3.90
N SER A 147 -1.43 -13.04 4.80
CA SER A 147 -0.69 -12.66 6.01
C SER A 147 0.77 -12.30 5.70
N SER A 148 1.11 -12.14 4.41
CA SER A 148 2.44 -11.84 3.94
C SER A 148 3.05 -10.73 4.77
N VAL A 149 4.28 -10.98 5.17
CA VAL A 149 5.05 -10.06 6.00
C VAL A 149 5.13 -8.74 5.25
N ILE A 150 5.06 -7.61 5.97
CA ILE A 150 5.23 -6.25 5.42
C ILE A 150 6.47 -6.15 4.50
N ASN A 151 7.41 -7.09 4.63
CA ASN A 151 8.51 -7.35 3.71
C ASN A 151 8.14 -7.41 2.21
N ILE A 152 6.88 -7.64 1.79
CA ILE A 152 6.51 -7.51 0.37
C ILE A 152 6.59 -6.06 -0.13
N TRP A 153 6.40 -5.09 0.76
CA TRP A 153 6.52 -3.65 0.51
C TRP A 153 7.94 -3.13 0.80
N LYS A 154 8.86 -4.03 1.14
CA LYS A 154 10.26 -3.69 1.32
C LYS A 154 10.91 -3.77 -0.05
N ASP A 155 11.21 -2.61 -0.61
CA ASP A 155 12.11 -2.51 -1.76
C ASP A 155 13.36 -3.33 -1.48
N LYS A 156 13.79 -4.09 -2.50
CA LYS A 156 15.10 -4.72 -2.44
C LYS A 156 16.13 -3.60 -2.30
N PHE A 157 16.82 -3.57 -1.17
CA PHE A 157 17.85 -2.57 -0.84
C PHE A 157 19.03 -2.58 -1.83
N ASP A 158 19.03 -3.47 -2.82
CA ASP A 158 20.08 -3.68 -3.82
C ASP A 158 20.36 -2.44 -4.67
N HIS A 159 19.48 -1.42 -4.64
CA HIS A 159 19.60 -0.18 -5.43
C HIS A 159 19.48 1.14 -4.65
N VAL A 160 19.47 1.11 -3.30
CA VAL A 160 19.30 2.34 -2.51
C VAL A 160 20.66 2.93 -2.15
N ASP A 161 20.92 4.17 -2.57
CA ASP A 161 22.15 4.90 -2.26
C ASP A 161 22.31 5.10 -0.73
N VAL A 162 23.52 4.87 -0.23
CA VAL A 162 23.89 5.08 1.18
C VAL A 162 23.59 6.52 1.62
N ALA A 163 23.75 7.49 0.73
CA ALA A 163 23.41 8.88 1.03
C ALA A 163 21.90 9.05 1.30
N GLU A 164 21.04 8.38 0.51
CA GLU A 164 19.59 8.39 0.71
C GLU A 164 19.20 7.71 2.01
N ILE A 165 19.80 6.55 2.32
CA ILE A 165 19.57 5.86 3.60
C ILE A 165 19.92 6.77 4.78
N ASN A 166 21.05 7.45 4.72
CA ASN A 166 21.47 8.37 5.77
C ASN A 166 20.54 9.57 5.90
N ALA A 167 20.01 10.08 4.79
CA ALA A 167 19.02 11.15 4.81
C ALA A 167 17.69 10.69 5.42
N VAL A 168 17.20 9.51 5.06
CA VAL A 168 15.99 8.91 5.64
C VAL A 168 16.16 8.67 7.14
N LYS A 169 17.31 8.15 7.59
CA LYS A 169 17.60 7.98 9.02
C LYS A 169 17.49 9.30 9.79
N LYS A 170 18.11 10.37 9.27
CA LYS A 170 18.02 11.71 9.89
C LYS A 170 16.58 12.20 10.01
N ILE A 171 15.74 11.94 8.99
CA ILE A 171 14.31 12.29 9.04
C ILE A 171 13.62 11.48 10.15
N ILE A 172 13.81 10.15 10.16
CA ILE A 172 13.19 9.25 11.15
C ILE A 172 13.60 9.65 12.57
N ASP A 173 14.88 9.93 12.80
CA ASP A 173 15.41 10.33 14.12
C ASP A 173 14.86 11.69 14.59
N SER A 174 14.39 12.54 13.67
CA SER A 174 13.77 13.83 14.00
C SER A 174 12.28 13.73 14.39
N LEU A 175 11.64 12.58 14.12
CA LEU A 175 10.23 12.39 14.42
C LEU A 175 10.01 12.14 15.92
N PRO A 176 8.87 12.56 16.49
CA PRO A 176 8.56 12.41 17.92
C PRO A 176 8.14 10.96 18.26
N MET A 177 8.97 9.98 17.92
CA MET A 177 8.79 8.57 18.24
C MET A 177 9.60 8.20 19.47
N LYS A 178 9.01 7.44 20.39
CA LYS A 178 9.70 6.88 21.56
C LYS A 178 10.24 5.50 21.23
N ALA A 179 11.35 5.13 21.88
CA ALA A 179 11.96 3.81 21.70
C ALA A 179 10.95 2.67 21.98
N ASN A 180 10.12 2.85 23.01
CA ASN A 180 9.11 1.89 23.46
C ASN A 180 7.74 2.02 22.76
N ASP A 181 7.58 2.91 21.78
CA ASP A 181 6.33 2.97 21.00
C ASP A 181 6.12 1.65 20.24
N SER A 182 4.86 1.22 20.17
CA SER A 182 4.49 0.06 19.34
C SER A 182 4.76 0.34 17.86
N THR A 183 4.94 -0.71 17.05
CA THR A 183 5.12 -0.58 15.60
C THR A 183 3.97 0.21 14.96
N ALA A 184 2.73 -0.04 15.37
CA ALA A 184 1.57 0.68 14.87
C ALA A 184 1.60 2.18 15.22
N ALA A 185 2.07 2.55 16.41
CA ALA A 185 2.25 3.94 16.80
C ALA A 185 3.34 4.63 15.96
N LYS A 186 4.49 3.96 15.77
CA LYS A 186 5.58 4.45 14.91
C LYS A 186 5.13 4.66 13.46
N ILE A 187 4.40 3.69 12.89
CA ILE A 187 3.82 3.81 11.55
C ILE A 187 2.86 4.99 11.44
N LYS A 188 2.00 5.23 12.45
CA LYS A 188 1.11 6.39 12.46
C LYS A 188 1.88 7.72 12.45
N VAL A 189 2.96 7.82 13.23
CA VAL A 189 3.80 9.02 13.27
C VAL A 189 4.47 9.27 11.91
N ILE A 190 5.10 8.23 11.33
CA ILE A 190 5.75 8.31 10.02
C ILE A 190 4.75 8.64 8.92
N GLY A 191 3.62 7.93 8.87
CA GLY A 191 2.57 8.16 7.88
C GLY A 191 1.97 9.56 7.98
N ALA A 192 1.74 10.07 9.21
CA ALA A 192 1.27 11.43 9.42
C ALA A 192 2.31 12.48 8.97
N TYR A 193 3.61 12.23 9.16
CA TYR A 193 4.67 13.11 8.67
C TYR A 193 4.72 13.13 7.15
N ILE A 194 4.70 11.96 6.50
CA ILE A 194 4.71 11.85 5.04
C ILE A 194 3.49 12.59 4.48
N TYR A 195 2.28 12.27 4.96
CA TYR A 195 1.05 12.89 4.50
C TYR A 195 1.10 14.42 4.61
N ARG A 196 1.50 14.97 5.76
CA ARG A 196 1.61 16.43 5.93
C ARG A 196 2.64 17.07 5.01
N SER A 197 3.71 16.35 4.69
CA SER A 197 4.79 16.86 3.83
C SER A 197 4.38 16.95 2.36
N ILE A 198 3.42 16.13 1.92
CA ILE A 198 3.09 15.97 0.48
C ILE A 198 1.61 16.21 0.15
N ASN A 199 0.73 16.48 1.12
CA ASN A 199 -0.73 16.48 0.90
C ASN A 199 -1.20 17.41 -0.24
N LYS A 200 -0.51 18.53 -0.45
CA LYS A 200 -0.82 19.46 -1.56
C LYS A 200 -0.40 18.95 -2.93
N GLN A 201 0.35 17.85 -2.97
CA GLN A 201 0.95 17.24 -4.14
C GLN A 201 0.43 15.83 -4.39
N MET A 202 -0.72 15.49 -3.80
CA MET A 202 -1.46 14.30 -4.21
C MET A 202 -1.95 14.46 -5.65
N GLY A 203 -1.85 13.43 -6.48
CA GLY A 203 -2.31 13.45 -7.86
C GLY A 203 -1.70 12.35 -8.73
N VAL A 204 -2.00 12.38 -10.02
CA VAL A 204 -1.47 11.41 -10.98
C VAL A 204 0.02 11.68 -11.23
N PRO A 205 0.90 10.70 -10.99
CA PRO A 205 2.32 10.84 -11.25
C PRO A 205 2.64 10.66 -12.74
N SER A 206 3.52 11.52 -13.27
CA SER A 206 4.04 11.36 -14.64
C SER A 206 4.95 10.14 -14.78
N ASP A 207 5.04 9.59 -15.99
CA ASP A 207 5.92 8.46 -16.30
C ASP A 207 7.40 8.74 -16.03
N SER A 208 7.81 10.01 -16.07
CA SER A 208 9.19 10.43 -15.80
C SER A 208 9.67 10.06 -14.39
N LEU A 209 8.73 9.92 -13.45
CA LEU A 209 8.98 9.59 -12.05
C LEU A 209 9.26 8.10 -11.81
N SER A 210 9.01 7.23 -12.79
CA SER A 210 9.26 5.77 -12.70
C SER A 210 10.72 5.41 -12.42
N LYS A 211 11.65 6.34 -12.67
CA LYS A 211 13.09 6.15 -12.46
C LYS A 211 13.57 6.60 -11.09
N TYR A 212 12.72 7.24 -10.29
CA TYR A 212 13.09 7.83 -9.02
C TYR A 212 13.05 6.75 -7.93
N SER A 213 13.97 6.81 -6.97
CA SER A 213 13.82 6.06 -5.72
C SER A 213 12.64 6.60 -4.91
N ILE A 214 12.12 5.80 -3.98
CA ILE A 214 11.04 6.25 -3.07
C ILE A 214 11.41 7.54 -2.32
N TYR A 215 12.68 7.67 -1.92
CA TYR A 215 13.17 8.88 -1.27
C TYR A 215 13.18 10.09 -2.22
N GLN A 216 13.61 9.90 -3.46
CA GLN A 216 13.59 10.94 -4.49
C GLN A 216 12.16 11.38 -4.84
N LEU A 217 11.22 10.43 -4.93
CA LEU A 217 9.79 10.72 -5.10
C LEU A 217 9.24 11.55 -3.95
N PHE A 218 9.53 11.15 -2.71
CA PHE A 218 9.14 11.92 -1.53
C PHE A 218 9.71 13.35 -1.56
N CYS A 219 10.99 13.52 -1.89
CA CYS A 219 11.60 14.84 -1.97
C CYS A 219 10.99 15.69 -3.09
N ALA A 220 10.83 15.12 -4.29
CA ALA A 220 10.20 15.82 -5.41
C ALA A 220 8.78 16.28 -5.07
N ALA A 221 7.98 15.42 -4.43
CA ALA A 221 6.65 15.79 -3.99
C ALA A 221 6.68 16.85 -2.87
N ARG A 222 7.51 16.68 -1.85
CA ARG A 222 7.65 17.68 -0.77
C ARG A 222 8.03 19.07 -1.32
N ASP A 223 8.90 19.11 -2.32
CA ASP A 223 9.38 20.34 -2.96
C ASP A 223 8.38 20.89 -4.00
N GLY A 224 7.21 20.25 -4.19
CA GLY A 224 6.18 20.69 -5.12
C GLY A 224 6.48 20.41 -6.60
N ARG A 225 7.45 19.54 -6.89
CA ARG A 225 7.93 19.21 -8.24
C ARG A 225 7.29 17.96 -8.83
N ALA A 226 6.53 17.20 -8.05
CA ALA A 226 5.92 15.96 -8.48
C ALA A 226 4.56 15.75 -7.82
N ARG A 227 3.62 15.22 -8.60
CA ARG A 227 2.39 14.62 -8.08
C ARG A 227 2.64 13.16 -7.73
N ILE A 228 2.07 12.71 -6.63
CA ILE A 228 2.21 11.32 -6.16
C ILE A 228 0.89 10.79 -5.59
N TRP A 229 0.72 9.48 -5.67
CA TRP A 229 -0.40 8.76 -5.04
C TRP A 229 0.11 7.47 -4.38
N CYS A 230 -0.76 6.78 -3.64
CA CYS A 230 -0.38 5.62 -2.84
C CYS A 230 0.26 4.48 -3.65
N GLY A 231 -0.14 4.27 -4.91
CA GLY A 231 0.43 3.21 -5.77
C GLY A 231 1.82 3.49 -6.35
N ASN A 232 2.37 4.69 -6.15
CA ASN A 232 3.74 5.02 -6.60
C ASN A 232 4.80 4.86 -5.50
N ILE A 233 4.37 4.64 -4.26
CA ILE A 233 5.26 4.56 -3.09
C ILE A 233 5.22 3.14 -2.51
N THR A 234 5.16 2.15 -3.38
CA THR A 234 4.94 0.74 -3.02
C THR A 234 5.79 -0.20 -3.83
#